data_AF-A0A7C7PTI8-F1
#
_entry.id   AF-A0A7C7PTI8-F1
#
_cell.length_a   1.000
_cell.length_b   1.000
_cell.length_c   1.000
_cell.angle_alpha   90.00
_cell.angle_beta   90.00
_cell.angle_gamma   90.00
#
_symmetry.space_group_name_H-M   'P 1'
#
loop_
_entity.id
_entity.type
_entity.pdbx_description
1 polymer ?
#
loop_
_entity_poly.entity_id
_entity_poly.type
_entity_poly.pdbx_seq_one_letter_code
_entity_poly.pdbx_strand_id
1 'polypeptide(L)' 'MCGRFLLTAPVEALQRLFGFPELPNLSARFNVAPGQAVAAMRLDSERRRHFVWLRWGLVPSWAKGEGAKGEGAKGEG' A
#
# COMPACT_ATOMS: atom_id res chain seq x y z
N MET A 1 -9.10 15.70 -11.14
CA MET A 1 -8.37 14.44 -10.94
C MET A 1 -7.69 14.51 -9.58
N CYS A 2 -8.21 13.80 -8.57
CA CYS A 2 -7.68 13.87 -7.20
C CYS A 2 -6.38 13.07 -7.11
N GLY A 3 -5.24 13.72 -7.30
CA GLY A 3 -3.93 13.06 -7.33
C GLY A 3 -3.27 12.86 -5.96
N ARG A 4 -3.92 13.22 -4.85
CA ARG A 4 -3.33 13.15 -3.51
C ARG A 4 -4.33 12.69 -2.46
N PHE A 5 -3.86 12.00 -1.43
CA PHE A 5 -4.67 11.62 -0.27
C PHE A 5 -3.85 11.58 1.03
N LEU A 6 -4.56 11.48 2.14
CA LEU A 6 -4.01 11.35 3.49
C LEU A 6 -4.28 9.93 4.02
N LEU A 7 -3.31 9.37 4.73
CA LEU A 7 -3.44 8.16 5.53
C LEU A 7 -3.09 8.51 6.97
N THR A 8 -4.11 8.75 7.80
CA THR A 8 -3.94 9.13 9.22
C THR A 8 -4.64 8.16 10.17
N ALA A 9 -5.40 7.21 9.64
CA ALA A 9 -6.10 6.22 10.45
C ALA A 9 -5.11 5.27 11.12
N PRO A 10 -5.28 4.98 12.43
CA PRO A 10 -4.46 3.99 13.11
C PRO A 10 -4.73 2.58 12.54
N VAL A 11 -3.74 1.69 12.64
CA VAL A 11 -3.81 0.34 12.05
C VAL A 11 -5.00 -0.45 12.59
N GLU A 12 -5.34 -0.29 13.87
CA GLU A 12 -6.44 -0.98 14.53
C GLU A 12 -7.80 -0.55 13.97
N ALA A 13 -7.94 0.73 13.59
CA ALA A 13 -9.16 1.21 12.94
C ALA A 13 -9.29 0.62 11.54
N LEU A 14 -8.19 0.55 10.79
CA LEU A 14 -8.16 -0.10 9.48
C LEU A 14 -8.46 -1.60 9.59
N GLN A 15 -7.95 -2.29 10.61
CA GLN A 15 -8.25 -3.70 10.87
C GLN A 15 -9.74 -3.92 11.17
N ARG A 16 -10.37 -3.05 11.96
CA ARG A 16 -11.82 -3.15 12.22
C ARG A 16 -12.66 -2.93 10.96
N LEU A 17 -12.24 -2.03 10.08
CA LEU A 17 -12.94 -1.72 8.84
C LEU A 17 -12.73 -2.79 7.76
N PHE A 18 -11.51 -3.31 7.64
CA PHE A 18 -11.12 -4.18 6.54
C PHE A 18 -10.86 -5.64 6.93
N GLY A 19 -10.71 -5.99 8.21
CA GLY A 19 -10.60 -7.37 8.68
C GLY A 19 -9.38 -8.12 8.16
N PHE A 20 -8.21 -7.48 8.16
CA PHE A 20 -6.93 -8.12 7.83
C PHE A 20 -6.15 -8.46 9.13
N PRO A 21 -5.38 -9.55 9.16
CA PRO A 21 -4.75 -10.03 10.39
C PRO A 21 -3.42 -9.33 10.72
N GLU A 22 -2.77 -8.69 9.75
CA GLU A 22 -1.42 -8.13 9.94
C GLU A 22 -1.42 -6.86 10.81
N LEU A 23 -0.31 -6.60 11.50
CA LEU A 23 -0.02 -5.36 12.23
C LEU A 23 1.13 -4.59 11.55
N PRO A 24 0.91 -4.03 10.34
CA PRO A 24 1.92 -3.25 9.66
C PRO A 24 2.26 -1.97 10.42
N ASN A 25 3.53 -1.57 10.36
CA ASN A 25 3.96 -0.26 10.83
C ASN A 25 3.46 0.84 9.87
N LEU A 26 2.25 1.34 10.13
CA LEU A 26 1.62 2.41 9.36
C LEU A 26 1.80 3.75 10.08
N SER A 27 2.83 4.49 9.66
CA SER A 27 2.98 5.89 10.05
C SER A 27 1.96 6.78 9.35
N ALA A 28 1.54 7.84 10.03
CA ALA A 28 0.64 8.83 9.46
C ALA A 28 1.32 9.55 8.28
N ARG A 29 0.63 9.61 7.14
CA ARG A 29 1.09 10.25 5.90
C ARG A 29 0.07 11.28 5.46
N PHE A 30 0.40 12.55 5.62
CA PHE A 30 -0.49 13.68 5.30
C PHE A 30 -0.45 14.07 3.83
N ASN A 31 0.38 13.42 3.01
CA ASN A 31 0.64 13.88 1.66
C ASN A 31 1.08 12.79 0.69
N VAL A 32 0.25 11.76 0.52
CA VAL A 32 0.54 10.69 -0.43
C VAL A 32 0.36 11.22 -1.87
N ALA A 33 1.32 10.92 -2.75
CA ALA A 33 1.39 11.39 -4.14
C ALA A 33 1.48 10.21 -5.14
N PRO A 34 1.15 10.42 -6.43
CA PRO A 34 1.30 9.39 -7.45
C PRO A 34 2.77 8.96 -7.57
N GLY A 35 3.00 7.68 -7.86
CA GLY A 35 4.32 7.05 -7.92
C GLY A 35 4.84 6.52 -6.57
N GLN A 36 4.30 7.00 -5.44
CA GLN A 36 4.72 6.53 -4.12
C GLN A 36 4.15 5.15 -3.77
N ALA A 37 4.82 4.43 -2.85
CA ALA A 37 4.26 3.23 -2.24
C ALA A 37 3.03 3.59 -1.39
N VAL A 38 1.99 2.77 -1.43
CA VAL A 38 0.73 2.93 -0.70
C VAL A 38 0.31 1.62 -0.06
N ALA A 39 -0.29 1.72 1.12
CA ALA A 39 -0.94 0.61 1.81
C ALA A 39 -2.19 0.20 1.02
N ALA A 40 -2.30 -1.09 0.72
CA ALA A 40 -3.46 -1.64 0.03
C ALA A 40 -3.87 -2.99 0.64
N MET A 41 -5.15 -3.32 0.49
CA MET A 41 -5.70 -4.61 0.87
C MET A 41 -5.91 -5.46 -0.38
N ARG A 42 -5.36 -6.68 -0.38
CA ARG A 42 -5.53 -7.63 -1.47
C ARG A 42 -6.16 -8.92 -0.95
N LEU A 43 -6.96 -9.57 -1.80
CA LEU A 43 -7.43 -10.94 -1.54
C LEU A 43 -6.39 -11.95 -2.03
N ASP A 44 -6.07 -12.93 -1.19
CA ASP A 44 -5.33 -14.12 -1.60
C ASP A 44 -6.22 -15.13 -2.36
N SER A 45 -5.65 -16.27 -2.74
CA SER A 45 -6.38 -17.38 -3.38
C SER A 45 -7.48 -17.99 -2.50
N GLU A 46 -7.37 -17.86 -1.19
CA GLU A 46 -8.33 -18.34 -0.19
C GLU A 46 -9.37 -17.26 0.19
N ARG A 47 -9.39 -16.12 -0.50
CA ARG A 47 -10.27 -14.96 -0.26
C ARG A 47 -10.07 -14.30 1.11
N ARG A 48 -8.89 -14.46 1.72
CA ARG A 48 -8.49 -13.71 2.91
C ARG A 48 -7.90 -12.36 2.51
N ARG A 49 -8.16 -11.33 3.31
CA ARG A 49 -7.63 -9.98 3.10
C ARG A 49 -6.25 -9.88 3.74
N HIS A 50 -5.29 -9.39 2.97
CA HIS A 50 -3.91 -9.21 3.38
C HIS A 50 -3.42 -7.80 3.08
N PHE A 51 -2.62 -7.29 4.01
CA PHE A 51 -1.89 -6.05 3.81
C PHE A 51 -0.77 -6.22 2.78
N VAL A 52 -0.70 -5.29 1.81
CA VAL A 52 0.39 -5.23 0.83
C VAL A 52 0.83 -3.78 0.57
N TRP A 53 2.10 -3.61 0.23
CA TRP A 53 2.63 -2.37 -0.34
C TRP A 53 2.53 -2.41 -1.86
N LEU A 54 1.88 -1.40 -2.46
CA LEU A 54 1.79 -1.24 -3.91
C LEU A 54 2.29 0.12 -4.34
N ARG A 55 2.75 0.25 -5.58
CA ARG A 55 3.03 1.57 -6.17
C ARG A 55 1.73 2.23 -6.62
N TRP A 56 1.51 3.49 -6.26
CA TRP A 56 0.37 4.26 -6.75
C TRP A 56 0.58 4.72 -8.19
N GLY A 57 0.25 3.85 -9.13
CA GLY A 57 0.35 4.10 -10.56
C GLY A 57 0.58 2.79 -11.29
N LEU A 58 -0.49 2.27 -11.89
CA LEU A 58 -0.51 0.98 -12.58
C LEU A 58 0.58 0.95 -13.68
N VAL A 59 1.46 -0.05 -13.62
CA VAL A 59 2.28 -0.45 -14.77
C VAL A 59 1.56 -1.61 -15.44
N PRO A 60 1.03 -1.42 -16.65
CA PRO A 60 0.47 -2.54 -17.39
C PRO A 60 1.57 -3.56 -17.73
N SER A 61 1.22 -4.85 -17.73
CA SER A 61 2.18 -5.94 -17.99
C SER A 61 2.81 -5.87 -19.39
N TRP A 62 2.17 -5.18 -20.33
CA TRP A 62 2.64 -4.98 -21.71
C TRP A 62 3.52 -3.75 -21.91
N ALA A 63 3.77 -2.96 -20.86
CA ALA A 63 4.66 -1.81 -20.96
C ALA A 63 6.13 -2.27 -21.13
N LYS A 64 6.86 -1.65 -22.06
CA LYS A 64 8.26 -1.97 -22.37
C LYS A 64 9.20 -0.97 -21.64
N GLY A 65 9.83 -1.42 -20.54
CA GLY A 65 10.82 -0.68 -19.70
C GLY A 65 10.22 0.35 -18.72
N GLU A 66 10.80 0.71 -17.58
CA GLU A 66 11.91 0.19 -16.76
C GLU A 66 11.33 -0.20 -15.38
N GLY A 67 11.88 -1.25 -14.76
CA GLY A 67 11.44 -1.72 -13.45
C GLY A 67 11.39 -0.58 -12.44
N ALA A 68 10.27 -0.48 -11.72
CA ALA A 68 10.13 0.43 -10.60
C ALA A 68 11.36 0.26 -9.68
N LYS A 69 12.22 1.29 -9.59
CA LYS A 69 13.24 1.36 -8.55
C LYS A 69 12.48 1.30 -7.23
N GLY A 70 12.51 0.12 -6.60
CA GLY A 70 11.98 -0.09 -5.27
C GLY A 70 12.81 0.76 -4.32
N GLU A 71 12.25 1.89 -3.90
CA GLU A 71 12.78 2.62 -2.76
C GLU A 71 12.56 1.74 -1.53
N GLY A 72 13.68 1.32 -0.93
CA GLY A 72 13.76 0.18 -0.04
C GLY A 72 12.79 0.24 1.14
N ALA A 73 12.00 -0.84 1.28
CA ALA A 73 11.51 -1.25 2.58
C ALA A 73 12.72 -1.76 3.38
N LYS A 74 13.40 -0.85 4.08
CA LYS A 74 14.34 -1.21 5.14
C LYS A 74 13.50 -1.86 6.25
N GLY A 75 13.51 -3.19 6.27
CA GLY A 75 13.10 -3.96 7.43
C GLY A 75 14.08 -3.68 8.57
N GLU A 76 13.56 -3.22 9.70
CA GLU A 76 14.25 -3.21 10.98
C GLU A 76 13.31 -3.81 12.01
N GLY A 77 13.77 -4.89 12.65
CA GLY A 77 13.23 -5.43 13.91
C GLY A 77 12.34 -6.65 13.78
#